data_AF-A0A7I7Y9S5-F1
#
_entry.id   AF-A0A7I7Y9S5-F1
#
_cell.length_a   1.000
_cell.length_b   1.000
_cell.length_c   1.000
_cell.angle_alpha   90.00
_cell.angle_beta   90.00
_cell.angle_gamma   90.00
#
_symmetry.space_group_name_H-M   'P 1'
#
loop_
_entity.id
_entity.type
_entity.pdbx_description
1 polymer ?
#
loop_
_entity_poly.entity_id
_entity_poly.type
_entity_poly.pdbx_seq_one_letter_code
_entity_poly.pdbx_strand_id
1 'polypeptide(L)'
;MEKRIGPVGPLVLWHAERMSKEIDPIRARSALAVIRQNPGIALFAVSPLIALVAVIWVFAGAGWGIAVALASLIAGGAFIVRKR
;
A
#
# COMPACT_ATOMS: atom_id res chain seq x y z
N MET A 1 -14.15 11.05 41.24
CA MET A 1 -12.87 10.50 40.76
C MET A 1 -12.61 11.07 39.37
N GLU A 2 -12.05 12.29 39.33
CA GLU A 2 -11.80 13.03 38.09
C GLU A 2 -10.44 12.61 37.53
N LYS A 3 -10.43 11.81 36.46
CA LYS A 3 -9.18 11.39 35.80
C LYS A 3 -8.67 12.57 34.98
N ARG A 4 -7.84 13.41 35.61
CA ARG A 4 -7.13 14.54 34.99
C ARG A 4 -6.27 14.04 33.81
N ILE A 5 -6.84 14.04 32.60
CA ILE A 5 -6.04 13.99 31.38
C ILE A 5 -5.36 15.36 31.23
N GLY A 6 -4.07 15.43 31.57
CA GLY A 6 -3.26 16.63 31.39
C GLY A 6 -3.20 17.03 29.90
N PRO A 7 -2.94 18.31 29.59
CA PRO A 7 -2.83 18.77 28.21
C PRO A 7 -1.77 17.94 27.47
N VAL A 8 -2.14 17.33 26.35
CA VAL A 8 -1.21 16.59 25.49
C VAL A 8 -0.20 17.59 24.96
N GLY A 9 0.96 17.66 25.63
CA GLY A 9 1.94 18.71 25.39
C GLY A 9 2.47 18.67 23.95
N PRO A 10 2.91 19.82 23.38
CA PRO A 10 3.41 19.91 22.01
C PRO A 10 4.47 18.85 21.68
N LEU A 11 5.27 18.46 22.67
CA LEU A 11 6.32 17.44 22.56
C LEU A 11 5.81 16.04 22.16
N VAL A 12 4.60 15.65 22.58
CA VAL A 12 3.99 14.37 22.19
C VAL A 12 3.56 14.41 20.72
N LEU A 13 3.04 15.56 20.27
CA LEU A 13 2.67 15.81 18.87
C LEU A 13 3.92 15.76 17.95
N TRP A 14 5.04 16.35 18.39
CA TRP A 14 6.33 16.31 17.68
C TRP A 14 6.92 14.89 17.57
N HIS A 15 6.73 14.02 18.58
CA HIS A 15 7.19 12.62 18.53
C HIS A 15 6.34 11.75 17.62
N ALA A 16 5.02 11.97 17.59
CA ALA A 16 4.12 11.25 16.69
C ALA A 16 4.44 11.51 15.21
N GLU A 17 4.82 12.75 14.86
CA GLU A 17 5.20 13.12 13.50
C GLU A 17 6.52 12.45 13.05
N ARG A 18 7.48 12.30 13.97
CA ARG A 18 8.78 11.63 13.73
C ARG A 18 8.64 10.11 13.64
N MET A 19 7.82 9.50 14.50
CA MET A 19 7.55 8.06 14.50
C MET A 19 6.77 7.61 13.26
N SER A 20 5.96 8.49 12.66
CA SER A 20 5.25 8.21 11.40
C SER A 20 6.15 8.22 10.16
N LYS A 21 7.39 8.72 10.26
CA LYS A 21 8.28 8.92 9.11
C LYS A 21 9.04 7.66 8.70
N GLU A 22 9.18 6.70 9.61
CA GLU A 22 9.85 5.42 9.37
C GLU A 22 8.83 4.29 9.33
N ILE A 23 8.88 3.48 8.27
CA ILE A 23 7.99 2.32 8.11
C ILE A 23 8.39 1.29 9.16
N ASP A 24 7.58 1.14 10.21
CA ASP A 24 7.80 0.13 11.25
C ASP A 24 7.79 -1.28 10.62
N PRO A 25 8.89 -2.06 10.74
CA PRO A 25 8.98 -3.40 10.18
C PRO A 25 7.89 -4.35 10.73
N ILE A 26 7.39 -4.10 11.95
CA ILE A 26 6.27 -4.86 12.55
C ILE A 26 4.99 -4.61 11.76
N ARG A 27 4.74 -3.37 11.35
CA ARG A 27 3.56 -2.99 10.57
C ARG A 27 3.60 -3.62 9.18
N ALA A 28 4.77 -3.66 8.53
CA ALA A 28 4.96 -4.34 7.26
C ALA A 28 4.73 -5.87 7.37
N ARG A 29 5.24 -6.51 8.43
CA ARG A 29 5.02 -7.94 8.70
C ARG A 29 3.56 -8.26 8.99
N SER A 30 2.88 -7.39 9.74
CA SER A 30 1.46 -7.54 10.07
C SER A 30 0.58 -7.44 8.82
N ALA A 31 0.87 -6.48 7.94
CA ALA A 31 0.18 -6.37 6.65
C ALA A 31 0.37 -7.63 5.79
N LEU A 32 1.60 -8.19 5.74
CA LEU A 32 1.86 -9.44 5.03
C LEU A 32 1.11 -10.63 5.63
N ALA A 33 1.00 -10.70 6.96
CA ALA A 33 0.24 -11.74 7.64
C ALA A 33 -1.25 -11.69 7.28
N VAL A 34 -1.84 -10.49 7.20
CA VAL A 34 -3.23 -10.29 6.76
C VAL A 34 -3.43 -10.77 5.32
N ILE A 35 -2.52 -10.42 4.41
CA ILE A 35 -2.58 -10.85 3.02
C ILE A 35 -2.49 -12.38 2.90
N ARG A 36 -1.61 -13.02 3.68
CA ARG A 36 -1.50 -14.48 3.71
C ARG A 36 -2.74 -15.17 4.27
N GLN A 37 -3.38 -14.59 5.28
CA GLN A 37 -4.60 -15.15 5.87
C GLN A 37 -5.82 -14.96 4.95
N ASN A 38 -5.90 -13.83 4.26
CA ASN A 38 -7.04 -13.44 3.43
C ASN A 38 -6.58 -13.01 2.03
N PRO A 39 -6.29 -13.97 1.12
CA PRO A 39 -5.80 -13.65 -0.22
C PRO A 39 -6.79 -12.77 -1.02
N GLY A 40 -8.09 -12.85 -0.71
CA GLY A 40 -9.12 -12.02 -1.34
C GLY A 40 -8.91 -10.52 -1.15
N ILE A 41 -8.32 -10.08 -0.03
CA ILE A 41 -8.05 -8.65 0.22
C ILE A 41 -6.97 -8.14 -0.74
N ALA A 42 -5.95 -8.94 -1.02
CA ALA A 42 -4.92 -8.57 -1.99
C ALA A 42 -5.51 -8.46 -3.40
N LEU A 43 -6.37 -9.40 -3.80
CA LEU A 43 -7.06 -9.35 -5.09
C LEU A 43 -7.99 -8.12 -5.19
N PHE A 44 -8.70 -7.81 -4.12
CA PHE A 44 -9.55 -6.61 -4.07
C PHE A 44 -8.72 -5.33 -4.20
N ALA A 45 -7.59 -5.24 -3.49
CA ALA A 45 -6.69 -4.08 -3.58
C ALA A 45 -6.09 -3.90 -4.97
N VAL A 46 -5.75 -4.99 -5.67
CA VAL A 46 -5.18 -4.96 -7.03
C VAL A 46 -6.28 -4.90 -8.11
N SER A 47 -7.55 -5.06 -7.75
CA SER A 47 -8.68 -5.12 -8.70
C SER A 47 -8.77 -3.94 -9.68
N PRO A 48 -8.49 -2.67 -9.30
CA PRO A 48 -8.58 -1.57 -10.25
C PRO A 48 -7.54 -1.68 -11.38
N LEU A 49 -6.34 -2.19 -11.05
CA LEU A 49 -5.27 -2.45 -12.01
C LEU A 49 -5.64 -3.59 -12.96
N ILE A 50 -6.20 -4.67 -12.42
CA ILE A 50 -6.67 -5.82 -13.23
C ILE A 50 -7.77 -5.37 -14.19
N ALA A 51 -8.72 -4.56 -13.71
CA ALA A 51 -9.78 -4.00 -14.56
C ALA A 51 -9.21 -3.13 -15.69
N LEU A 52 -8.25 -2.25 -15.39
CA LEU A 52 -7.59 -1.43 -16.39
C LEU A 52 -6.90 -2.27 -17.47
N VAL A 53 -6.14 -3.29 -17.06
CA VAL A 53 -5.47 -4.21 -17.99
C VAL A 53 -6.48 -4.96 -18.85
N ALA A 54 -7.58 -5.45 -18.27
CA ALA A 54 -8.63 -6.15 -19.00
C ALA A 54 -9.31 -5.25 -20.03
N VAL A 55 -9.61 -4.00 -19.68
CA VAL A 55 -10.17 -3.00 -20.62
C VAL A 55 -9.20 -2.78 -21.78
N ILE A 56 -7.92 -2.52 -21.49
CA ILE A 56 -6.92 -2.29 -22.54
C ILE A 56 -6.75 -3.53 -23.43
N TRP A 57 -6.78 -4.72 -22.84
CA TRP A 57 -6.70 -5.97 -23.59
C TRP A 57 -7.86 -6.11 -24.59
N VAL A 58 -9.08 -5.78 -24.17
CA VAL A 58 -10.28 -5.88 -25.01
C VAL A 58 -10.25 -4.85 -26.15
N PHE A 59 -9.83 -3.62 -25.89
CA PHE A 59 -9.94 -2.52 -26.87
C PHE A 59 -8.68 -2.29 -27.72
N ALA A 60 -7.49 -2.53 -27.17
CA ALA A 60 -6.21 -2.31 -27.86
C ALA A 60 -5.51 -3.62 -28.24
N GLY A 61 -6.05 -4.77 -27.84
CA GLY A 61 -5.52 -6.09 -28.13
C GLY A 61 -4.42 -6.55 -27.18
N ALA A 62 -4.02 -7.83 -27.34
CA ALA A 62 -3.11 -8.50 -26.41
C ALA A 62 -1.74 -7.82 -26.28
N GLY A 63 -1.21 -7.25 -27.36
CA GLY A 63 0.10 -6.57 -27.34
C GLY A 63 0.13 -5.41 -26.33
N TRP A 64 -0.87 -4.55 -26.38
CA TRP A 64 -1.00 -3.42 -25.45
C TRP A 64 -1.40 -3.86 -24.05
N GLY A 65 -2.25 -4.88 -23.92
CA GLY A 65 -2.61 -5.45 -22.61
C GLY A 65 -1.38 -5.99 -21.86
N ILE A 66 -0.53 -6.77 -22.54
CA ILE A 66 0.72 -7.31 -21.97
C ILE A 66 1.70 -6.19 -21.63
N ALA A 67 1.87 -5.20 -22.53
CA ALA A 67 2.77 -4.07 -22.30
C ALA A 67 2.38 -3.27 -21.04
N VAL A 68 1.09 -3.01 -20.84
CA VAL A 68 0.61 -2.26 -19.67
C VAL A 68 0.73 -3.10 -18.39
N ALA A 69 0.49 -4.41 -18.46
CA ALA A 69 0.69 -5.29 -17.31
C ALA A 69 2.17 -5.29 -16.86
N LEU A 70 3.11 -5.42 -17.81
CA LEU A 70 4.55 -5.34 -17.54
C LEU A 70 4.97 -3.98 -17.00
N ALA A 71 4.52 -2.89 -17.64
CA ALA A 71 4.80 -1.53 -17.19
C ALA A 71 4.30 -1.29 -15.76
N SER A 72 3.11 -1.79 -15.42
CA SER A 72 2.54 -1.71 -14.08
C SER A 72 3.35 -2.51 -13.06
N LEU A 73 3.83 -3.70 -13.43
CA LEU A 73 4.69 -4.52 -12.56
C LEU A 73 6.02 -3.80 -12.26
N ILE A 74 6.64 -3.22 -13.30
CA ILE A 74 7.92 -2.50 -13.19
C ILE A 74 7.72 -1.23 -12.36
N ALA A 75 6.69 -0.43 -12.66
CA ALA A 75 6.40 0.79 -11.94
C ALA A 75 6.08 0.53 -10.46
N GLY A 76 5.25 -0.47 -10.18
CA GLY A 76 4.92 -0.88 -8.81
C GLY A 76 6.14 -1.38 -8.04
N GLY A 77 6.93 -2.27 -8.66
CA GLY A 77 8.17 -2.78 -8.07
C GLY A 77 9.19 -1.68 -7.81
N ALA A 78 9.43 -0.79 -8.78
CA ALA A 78 10.35 0.33 -8.64
C ALA A 78 9.91 1.32 -7.55
N PHE A 79 8.61 1.57 -7.41
CA PHE A 79 8.06 2.41 -6.35
C PHE A 79 8.29 1.81 -4.96
N ILE A 80 8.12 0.50 -4.80
CA ILE A 80 8.39 -0.20 -3.53
C ILE A 80 9.88 -0.11 -3.18
N VAL A 81 10.78 -0.37 -4.14
CA VAL A 81 12.23 -0.32 -3.90
C VAL A 81 12.72 1.09 -3.58
N ARG A 82 12.23 2.12 -4.29
CA ARG A 82 12.61 3.51 -4.05
C ARG A 82 12.09 4.09 -2.74
N LYS A 83 11.05 3.51 -2.16
CA LYS A 83 10.45 3.94 -0.88
C LYS A 83 10.93 3.14 0.34
N ARG A 84 11.80 2.14 0.14
CA ARG A 84 12.59 1.54 1.22
C ARG A 84 13.77 2.43 1.55
#